data_AF-A0A926MVA4-F1
#
_entry.id   AF-A0A926MVA4-F1
#
_cell.length_a   1.000
_cell.length_b   1.000
_cell.length_c   1.000
_cell.angle_alpha   90.00
_cell.angle_beta   90.00
_cell.angle_gamma   90.00
#
_symmetry.space_group_name_H-M   'P 1'
#
loop_
_entity.id
_entity.type
_entity.pdbx_description
1 polymer ?
#
loop_
_entity_poly.entity_id
_entity_poly.type
_entity_poly.pdbx_seq_one_letter_code
_entity_poly.pdbx_strand_id
1 'polypeptide(L)'
;MIDKFNNIFYLLIFIVHFLGVGIYAFQTIVGTKSFMKKFDIAPTGAIMTRLAGGFMLAVFLMSIYVGFIRPNGLEGSWAFFNLVFV
;
A
#
# COMPACT_ATOMS: atom_id res chain seq x y z
N MET A 1 1.80 -17.32 -11.48
CA MET A 1 1.39 -16.11 -10.71
C MET A 1 -0.04 -16.25 -10.24
N ILE A 2 -1.00 -16.47 -11.13
CA ILE A 2 -2.39 -16.74 -10.76
C ILE A 2 -2.50 -17.91 -9.77
N ASP A 3 -1.69 -18.97 -9.96
CA ASP A 3 -1.66 -20.13 -9.05
C ASP A 3 -1.22 -19.78 -7.62
N LYS A 4 -0.40 -18.72 -7.46
CA LYS A 4 0.03 -18.22 -6.13
C LYS A 4 -1.08 -17.45 -5.39
N PHE A 5 -2.14 -17.07 -6.12
CA PHE A 5 -3.27 -16.29 -5.62
C PHE A 5 -4.56 -17.12 -5.56
N ASN A 6 -4.47 -18.46 -5.73
CA ASN A 6 -5.58 -19.41 -5.82
C ASN A 6 -6.47 -19.21 -7.06
N ASN A 7 -6.86 -17.99 -7.40
CA ASN A 7 -7.58 -17.66 -8.63
C ASN A 7 -7.27 -16.22 -9.12
N ILE A 8 -7.72 -15.91 -10.33
CA ILE A 8 -7.52 -14.58 -10.94
C ILE A 8 -8.28 -13.46 -10.20
N PHE A 9 -9.42 -13.79 -9.58
CA PHE A 9 -10.23 -12.82 -8.85
C PHE A 9 -9.49 -12.25 -7.65
N TYR A 10 -8.81 -13.09 -6.85
CA TYR A 10 -8.00 -12.65 -5.72
C TYR A 10 -6.76 -11.86 -6.15
N LEU A 11 -6.15 -12.22 -7.29
CA LEU A 11 -5.06 -11.43 -7.87
C LEU A 11 -5.53 -10.01 -8.24
N LEU A 12 -6.72 -9.87 -8.83
CA LEU A 12 -7.28 -8.56 -9.16
C LEU A 12 -7.55 -7.72 -7.91
N ILE A 13 -8.17 -8.30 -6.88
CA ILE A 13 -8.39 -7.60 -5.59
C ILE A 13 -7.07 -7.12 -5.01
N PHE A 14 -6.05 -7.99 -5.00
CA PHE A 14 -4.73 -7.66 -4.48
C PHE A 14 -4.13 -6.47 -5.23
N ILE A 15 -4.11 -6.51 -6.56
CA ILE A 15 -3.54 -5.44 -7.38
C ILE A 15 -4.30 -4.13 -7.15
N VAL A 16 -5.63 -4.14 -7.23
CA VAL A 16 -6.44 -2.91 -7.09
C VAL A 16 -6.25 -2.27 -5.72
N HIS A 17 -6.28 -3.07 -4.65
CA HIS A 17 -6.11 -2.58 -3.28
C HIS A 17 -4.72 -1.95 -3.09
N PHE A 18 -3.65 -2.69 -3.39
CA PHE A 18 -2.30 -2.21 -3.14
C PHE A 18 -1.86 -1.10 -4.10
N LEU A 19 -2.40 -1.06 -5.32
CA LEU A 19 -2.18 0.07 -6.22
C LEU A 19 -2.82 1.35 -5.65
N GLY A 20 -3.99 1.25 -5.02
CA GLY A 20 -4.57 2.34 -4.24
C GLY A 20 -3.66 2.82 -3.10
N VAL A 21 -3.09 1.89 -2.32
CA VAL A 21 -2.12 2.20 -1.25
C VAL A 21 -0.88 2.90 -1.82
N GLY A 22 -0.32 2.41 -2.93
CA GLY A 22 0.82 3.02 -3.60
C GLY A 22 0.55 4.43 -4.11
N ILE A 23 -0.64 4.67 -4.69
CA ILE A 23 -1.08 6.01 -5.11
C ILE A 23 -1.15 6.96 -3.89
N TYR A 24 -1.73 6.51 -2.77
CA TYR A 24 -1.81 7.31 -1.55
C TYR A 24 -0.43 7.62 -0.97
N ALA A 25 0.47 6.62 -0.92
CA ALA A 25 1.85 6.81 -0.51
C ALA A 25 2.57 7.85 -1.38
N PHE A 26 2.40 7.79 -2.70
CA PHE A 26 2.98 8.77 -3.62
C PHE A 26 2.43 10.19 -3.38
N GLN A 27 1.11 10.33 -3.25
CA GLN A 27 0.48 11.64 -3.01
C GLN A 27 0.91 12.26 -1.68
N THR A 28 1.12 11.46 -0.64
CA THR A 28 1.49 11.94 0.70
C THR A 28 2.99 12.22 0.84
N ILE A 29 3.86 11.49 0.14
CA ILE A 29 5.32 11.66 0.19
C ILE A 29 5.82 12.70 -0.82
N VAL A 30 5.44 12.54 -2.10
CA VAL A 30 5.92 13.39 -3.21
C VAL A 30 4.94 14.54 -3.44
N GLY A 31 3.64 14.24 -3.45
CA GLY A 31 2.57 15.20 -3.70
C GLY A 31 2.09 15.99 -2.47
N THR A 32 2.85 16.00 -1.36
CA THR A 32 2.36 16.38 -0.02
C THR A 32 1.61 17.72 -0.01
N LYS A 33 2.09 18.74 -0.73
CA LYS A 33 1.43 20.06 -0.80
C LYS A 33 0.03 19.98 -1.42
N SER A 34 -0.11 19.26 -2.53
CA SER A 34 -1.39 19.07 -3.22
C SER A 34 -2.35 18.25 -2.36
N PHE A 35 -1.84 17.19 -1.73
CA PHE A 35 -2.61 16.37 -0.81
C PHE A 35 -3.12 17.19 0.38
N MET A 36 -2.24 17.93 1.06
CA MET A 36 -2.63 18.77 2.20
C MET A 36 -3.66 19.82 1.80
N LYS A 37 -3.50 20.47 0.64
CA LYS A 37 -4.49 21.43 0.12
C LYS A 37 -5.85 20.77 -0.15
N LYS A 38 -5.85 19.56 -0.73
CA LYS A 38 -7.08 18.81 -1.04
C LYS A 38 -7.89 18.48 0.21
N PHE A 39 -7.22 18.22 1.34
CA PHE A 39 -7.83 17.81 2.60
C PHE A 39 -7.81 18.91 3.68
N ASP A 40 -7.52 20.15 3.30
CA ASP A 40 -7.43 21.32 4.20
C ASP A 40 -6.52 21.10 5.44
N ILE A 41 -5.41 20.39 5.23
CA ILE A 41 -4.40 20.16 6.27
C ILE A 41 -3.48 21.38 6.36
N ALA A 42 -3.33 21.93 7.57
CA ALA A 42 -2.42 23.03 7.82
C ALA A 42 -0.98 22.70 7.37
N PRO A 43 -0.17 23.67 6.91
CA PRO A 43 1.20 23.43 6.45
C PRO A 43 2.11 22.76 7.49
N THR A 44 1.84 22.98 8.78
CA THR A 44 2.54 22.33 9.90
C THR A 44 2.34 20.81 9.96
N GLY A 45 1.27 20.30 9.33
CA GLY A 45 0.97 18.86 9.22
C GLY A 45 1.81 18.10 8.20
N ALA A 46 2.75 18.76 7.50
CA ALA A 46 3.55 18.14 6.45
C ALA A 46 4.37 16.93 6.92
N ILE A 47 4.96 17.00 8.12
CA ILE A 47 5.76 15.90 8.69
C ILE A 47 4.86 14.69 8.95
N MET A 48 3.71 14.90 9.61
CA MET A 48 2.76 13.82 9.92
C MET A 48 2.18 13.20 8.64
N THR A 49 1.88 14.01 7.63
CA THR A 49 1.38 13.54 6.33
C THR A 49 2.40 12.62 5.66
N ARG A 50 3.68 13.00 5.66
CA ARG A 50 4.75 12.17 5.08
C ARG A 50 5.07 10.93 5.90
N LEU A 51 4.95 11.01 7.23
CA LEU A 51 5.12 9.85 8.10
C LEU A 51 4.06 8.78 7.80
N ALA A 52 2.78 9.18 7.72
CA ALA A 52 1.69 8.30 7.32
C ALA A 52 1.94 7.72 5.92
N GLY A 53 2.38 8.56 4.98
CA GLY A 53 2.79 8.13 3.64
C GLY A 53 3.92 7.11 3.64
N GLY A 54 4.93 7.28 4.50
CA GLY A 54 6.05 6.36 4.67
C GLY A 54 5.61 4.97 5.15
N PHE A 55 4.67 4.92 6.11
CA PHE A 55 4.03 3.66 6.51
C PHE A 55 3.30 2.99 5.34
N MET A 56 2.50 3.75 4.58
CA MET A 56 1.81 3.24 3.40
C MET A 56 2.79 2.75 2.31
N LEU A 57 3.91 3.43 2.12
CA LEU A 57 4.97 3.01 1.20
C LEU A 57 5.58 1.68 1.65
N ALA A 58 5.87 1.52 2.94
CA ALA A 58 6.39 0.26 3.47
C ALA A 58 5.40 -0.90 3.22
N VAL A 59 4.10 -0.68 3.46
CA VAL A 59 3.04 -1.65 3.14
C VAL A 59 3.01 -1.96 1.65
N PHE A 60 3.07 -0.95 0.79
CA PHE A 60 3.08 -1.14 -0.66
C PHE A 60 4.29 -1.94 -1.14
N LEU A 61 5.49 -1.60 -0.68
CA LEU A 61 6.71 -2.34 -1.02
C LEU A 61 6.65 -3.79 -0.52
N MET A 62 6.11 -4.01 0.67
CA MET A 62 5.94 -5.37 1.20
C MET A 62 4.93 -6.17 0.36
N SER A 63 3.86 -5.53 -0.12
CA SER A 63 2.92 -6.18 -1.04
C SER A 63 3.57 -6.59 -2.36
N ILE A 64 4.45 -5.76 -2.93
CA ILE A 64 5.21 -6.12 -4.13
C ILE A 64 6.09 -7.35 -3.85
N TYR A 65 6.79 -7.35 -2.71
CA TYR A 65 7.64 -8.46 -2.32
C TYR A 65 6.84 -9.77 -2.15
N VAL A 66 5.76 -9.75 -1.37
CA VAL A 66 4.93 -10.94 -1.12
C VAL A 66 4.23 -11.44 -2.39
N GLY A 67 3.72 -10.51 -3.20
CA GLY A 67 2.94 -10.85 -4.39
C GLY A 67 3.79 -11.37 -5.57
N PHE A 68 4.98 -10.79 -5.78
CA PHE A 68 5.73 -11.01 -7.02
C PHE A 68 7.11 -11.64 -6.81
N ILE A 69 7.78 -11.39 -5.68
CA ILE A 69 9.18 -11.81 -5.47
C ILE A 69 9.25 -13.10 -4.64
N ARG A 70 8.40 -13.25 -3.62
CA ARG A 70 8.45 -14.37 -2.69
C ARG A 70 8.14 -15.71 -3.39
N PRO A 71 8.96 -16.77 -3.18
CA PRO A 71 8.74 -18.08 -3.80
C PRO A 71 7.36 -18.66 -3.47
N ASN A 72 6.98 -18.64 -2.18
CA ASN A 72 5.73 -19.20 -1.67
C ASN A 72 4.52 -18.26 -1.84
N GLY A 73 4.67 -17.14 -2.56
CA GLY A 73 3.59 -16.16 -2.77
C GLY A 73 2.98 -15.68 -1.45
N LEU A 74 1.65 -15.77 -1.36
CA LEU A 74 0.85 -15.33 -0.21
C LEU A 74 0.84 -16.30 0.98
N GLU A 75 1.40 -17.51 0.82
CA GLU A 75 1.31 -18.54 1.84
C GLU A 75 2.09 -18.15 3.11
N GLY A 76 1.43 -18.05 4.25
CA GLY A 76 2.06 -17.66 5.51
C GLY A 76 2.28 -16.15 5.69
N SER A 77 1.72 -15.29 4.83
CA SER A 77 1.72 -13.83 5.04
C SER A 77 0.46 -13.32 5.74
N TRP A 78 -0.20 -14.18 6.54
CA TRP A 78 -1.44 -13.86 7.24
C TRP A 78 -1.32 -12.63 8.14
N ALA A 79 -0.23 -12.50 8.91
CA ALA A 79 -0.02 -11.34 9.78
C ALA A 79 0.01 -10.01 9.01
N PHE A 80 0.66 -9.99 7.84
CA PHE A 80 0.67 -8.82 6.96
C PHE A 80 -0.73 -8.47 6.46
N PHE A 81 -1.49 -9.48 6.03
CA PHE A 81 -2.84 -9.24 5.53
C PHE A 81 -3.81 -8.77 6.61
N ASN A 82 -3.75 -9.28 7.84
CA ASN A 82 -4.60 -8.75 8.91
C ASN A 82 -4.24 -7.30 9.25
N LEU A 83 -2.95 -6.97 9.30
CA LEU A 83 -2.53 -5.60 9.59
C LEU A 83 -3.03 -4.59 8.55
N VAL A 84 -3.21 -5.01 7.31
CA VAL A 84 -3.54 -4.12 6.18
C VAL A 84 -5.04 -4.11 5.85
N PHE A 85 -5.76 -5.22 6.08
CA PHE A 85 -7.17 -5.38 5.71
C PHE A 85 -8.17 -5.33 6.88
N VAL A 86 -7.73 -5.47 8.13
CA VAL A 86 -8.57 -5.43 9.35
C VAL A 86 -8.33 -4.14 10.10
#